data_AF-A0A1L8TP96-F1
#
_entry.id   AF-A0A1L8TP96-F1
#
_cell.length_a   1.000
_cell.length_b   1.000
_cell.length_c   1.000
_cell.angle_alpha   90.00
_cell.angle_beta   90.00
_cell.angle_gamma   90.00
#
_symmetry.space_group_name_H-M   'P 1'
#
loop_
_entity.id
_entity.type
_entity.pdbx_description
1 polymer ?
#
loop_
_entity_poly.entity_id
_entity_poly.type
_entity_poly.pdbx_seq_one_letter_code
_entity_poly.pdbx_strand_id
1 'polypeptide(L)'
;MFNAAEKSDYPVPGLSKILSLNKNQQIEFCTTMTPQGLTFTEDYVLISAYCHAHSHHSVIYILDRISGIKLKTVVLPDFPHAGGLAYDPVHRRIWISNTNRNYAAVAAISLTELMKHKTKLAPISYQQKNILTDLPRASFLTYAKGHLYVGLFSLKSLGEFACYPIDEKGNLKQPTTKKFIESPYEKLTIPPKIQGLAIYQQYVIFSQSWGPKAGKLFIFDICAANDFSVLKEATKIIPTPPYLEQIWVEDHHLYALFESGAAEYQTKTPYIMNDVLRIDLKKLLTT
;
A
#
# COMPACT_ATOMS: atom_id res chain seq x y z
N MET A 1 2.28 19.87 -13.83
CA MET A 1 1.14 18.94 -13.80
C MET A 1 1.69 17.53 -13.87
N PHE A 2 0.91 16.53 -13.48
CA PHE A 2 1.26 15.11 -13.54
C PHE A 2 1.38 14.67 -15.02
N ASN A 3 2.36 15.22 -15.75
CA ASN A 3 2.41 15.29 -17.22
C ASN A 3 2.75 13.95 -17.88
N ALA A 4 3.31 13.01 -17.12
CA ALA A 4 3.59 11.65 -17.56
C ALA A 4 2.47 10.66 -17.17
N ALA A 5 1.36 11.16 -16.60
CA ALA A 5 0.24 10.33 -16.23
C ALA A 5 -0.56 9.91 -17.47
N GLU A 6 -0.84 8.62 -17.54
CA GLU A 6 -1.69 7.98 -18.52
C GLU A 6 -2.91 7.41 -17.80
N LYS A 7 -4.04 7.39 -18.50
CA LYS A 7 -5.23 6.72 -17.97
C LYS A 7 -4.90 5.24 -17.78
N SER A 8 -5.18 4.69 -16.60
CA SER A 8 -5.15 3.24 -16.42
C SER A 8 -6.55 2.67 -16.61
N ASP A 9 -6.60 1.38 -16.92
CA ASP A 9 -7.85 0.63 -17.03
C ASP A 9 -8.31 0.05 -15.69
N TYR A 10 -7.76 0.51 -14.55
CA TYR A 10 -8.03 -0.04 -13.23
C TYR A 10 -8.90 0.89 -12.38
N PRO A 11 -10.24 0.76 -12.45
CA PRO A 11 -11.14 1.51 -11.59
C PRO A 11 -10.94 1.08 -10.14
N VAL A 12 -11.01 2.02 -9.20
CA VAL A 12 -11.06 1.73 -7.78
C VAL A 12 -12.48 1.29 -7.44
N PRO A 13 -12.74 0.01 -7.14
CA PRO A 13 -14.11 -0.42 -6.94
C PRO A 13 -14.61 -0.04 -5.54
N GLY A 14 -15.93 -0.04 -5.36
CA GLY A 14 -16.53 0.07 -4.03
C GLY A 14 -16.61 1.50 -3.45
N LEU A 15 -16.23 2.53 -4.20
CA LEU A 15 -16.31 3.93 -3.78
C LEU A 15 -17.72 4.38 -3.38
N SER A 16 -18.77 3.86 -4.04
CA SER A 16 -20.17 4.20 -3.72
C SER A 16 -20.78 3.31 -2.65
N LYS A 17 -20.60 1.98 -2.79
CA LYS A 17 -21.08 0.96 -1.83
C LYS A 17 -20.48 -0.41 -2.11
N ILE A 18 -20.26 -1.19 -1.06
CA ILE A 18 -19.90 -2.61 -1.15
C ILE A 18 -20.46 -3.41 0.02
N LEU A 19 -20.68 -4.71 -0.16
CA LEU A 19 -20.99 -5.61 0.95
C LEU A 19 -19.73 -5.94 1.76
N SER A 20 -19.84 -5.87 3.08
CA SER A 20 -18.85 -6.35 4.04
C SER A 20 -19.57 -6.90 5.28
N LEU A 21 -18.83 -7.24 6.33
CA LEU A 21 -19.36 -7.63 7.63
C LEU A 21 -19.25 -6.48 8.61
N ASN A 22 -20.28 -6.24 9.41
CA ASN A 22 -20.20 -5.31 10.53
C ASN A 22 -19.57 -5.96 11.77
N LYS A 23 -19.44 -5.19 12.86
CA LYS A 23 -18.89 -5.68 14.15
C LYS A 23 -19.58 -6.92 14.72
N ASN A 24 -20.84 -7.15 14.36
CA ASN A 24 -21.65 -8.29 14.79
C ASN A 24 -21.58 -9.48 13.81
N GLN A 25 -20.64 -9.47 12.86
CA GLN A 25 -20.51 -10.49 11.80
C GLN A 25 -21.73 -10.56 10.87
N GLN A 26 -22.53 -9.49 10.78
CA GLN A 26 -23.69 -9.42 9.90
C GLN A 26 -23.30 -8.78 8.57
N ILE A 27 -23.84 -9.31 7.48
CA ILE A 27 -23.66 -8.77 6.13
C ILE A 27 -24.39 -7.43 6.02
N GLU A 28 -23.67 -6.38 5.64
CA GLU A 28 -24.21 -5.03 5.51
C GLU A 28 -23.51 -4.28 4.36
N PHE A 29 -24.20 -3.31 3.78
CA PHE A 29 -23.57 -2.37 2.84
C PHE A 29 -22.75 -1.34 3.59
N CYS A 30 -21.46 -1.24 3.24
CA CYS A 30 -20.61 -0.13 3.61
C CYS A 30 -20.58 0.90 2.47
N THR A 31 -20.81 2.17 2.80
CA THR A 31 -20.79 3.31 1.86
C THR A 31 -19.57 4.21 2.05
N THR A 32 -18.68 3.87 2.98
CA THR A 32 -17.52 4.67 3.37
C THR A 32 -16.22 3.87 3.26
N MET A 33 -16.18 2.91 2.33
CA MET A 33 -14.93 2.23 2.01
C MET A 33 -13.96 3.20 1.36
N THR A 34 -12.77 3.26 1.94
CA THR A 34 -11.69 4.13 1.51
C THR A 34 -10.53 3.27 1.04
N PRO A 35 -10.10 3.38 -0.24
CA PRO A 35 -8.98 2.62 -0.77
C PRO A 35 -7.67 3.09 -0.13
N GLN A 36 -6.73 2.18 0.05
CA GLN A 36 -5.51 2.44 0.81
C GLN A 36 -4.27 1.79 0.21
N GLY A 37 -4.31 0.47 0.04
CA GLY A 37 -3.20 -0.30 -0.49
C GLY A 37 -3.40 -0.77 -1.92
N LEU A 38 -2.31 -0.95 -2.65
CA LEU A 38 -2.25 -1.36 -4.05
C LEU A 38 -1.08 -2.30 -4.28
N THR A 39 -1.33 -3.46 -4.91
CA THR A 39 -0.26 -4.31 -5.44
C THR A 39 -0.72 -5.02 -6.71
N PHE A 40 0.25 -5.39 -7.54
CA PHE A 40 0.02 -6.21 -8.72
C PHE A 40 0.54 -7.63 -8.45
N THR A 41 -0.16 -8.60 -9.01
CA THR A 41 0.28 -10.00 -9.13
C THR A 41 0.47 -10.29 -10.62
N GLU A 42 0.79 -11.53 -10.98
CA GLU A 42 0.89 -11.92 -12.39
C GLU A 42 -0.42 -11.65 -13.14
N ASP A 43 -1.56 -12.00 -12.54
CA ASP A 43 -2.86 -12.01 -13.24
C ASP A 43 -3.86 -10.99 -12.70
N TYR A 44 -3.58 -10.36 -11.54
CA TYR A 44 -4.56 -9.52 -10.83
C TYR A 44 -3.98 -8.20 -10.31
N VAL A 45 -4.85 -7.18 -10.26
CA VAL A 45 -4.65 -5.97 -9.47
C VAL A 45 -5.42 -6.08 -8.17
N LEU A 46 -4.75 -5.83 -7.05
CA LEU A 46 -5.32 -5.95 -5.72
C LEU A 46 -5.34 -4.58 -5.05
N ILE A 47 -6.50 -4.17 -4.57
CA ILE A 47 -6.70 -2.89 -3.86
C ILE A 47 -7.33 -3.18 -2.50
N SER A 48 -6.69 -2.79 -1.41
CA SER A 48 -7.29 -2.85 -0.09
C SER A 48 -8.12 -1.59 0.18
N ALA A 49 -9.20 -1.75 0.94
CA ALA A 49 -9.98 -0.63 1.45
C ALA A 49 -10.45 -0.91 2.87
N TYR A 50 -10.45 0.13 3.71
CA TYR A 50 -11.01 0.07 5.05
C TYR A 50 -12.31 0.87 5.14
N CYS A 51 -13.18 0.51 6.09
CA CYS A 51 -14.36 1.30 6.40
C CYS A 51 -13.94 2.54 7.19
N HIS A 52 -14.09 3.73 6.61
CA HIS A 52 -13.76 5.00 7.28
C HIS A 52 -14.53 5.19 8.60
N ALA A 53 -15.78 4.71 8.66
CA ALA A 53 -16.59 4.75 9.89
C ALA A 53 -16.15 3.71 10.95
N HIS A 54 -15.17 2.85 10.64
CA HIS A 54 -14.67 1.79 11.50
C HIS A 54 -15.76 0.85 12.04
N SER A 55 -16.81 0.62 11.24
CA SER A 55 -17.96 -0.23 11.58
C SER A 55 -18.02 -1.52 10.77
N HIS A 56 -17.29 -1.62 9.65
CA HIS A 56 -17.23 -2.80 8.79
C HIS A 56 -15.81 -3.31 8.60
N HIS A 57 -15.68 -4.63 8.41
CA HIS A 57 -14.43 -5.30 8.10
C HIS A 57 -13.80 -4.71 6.84
N SER A 58 -12.49 -4.59 6.82
CA SER A 58 -11.75 -4.15 5.64
C SER A 58 -11.81 -5.21 4.54
N VAL A 59 -11.55 -4.81 3.30
CA VAL A 59 -11.70 -5.67 2.13
C VAL A 59 -10.49 -5.58 1.20
N ILE A 60 -10.34 -6.59 0.34
CA ILE A 60 -9.49 -6.54 -0.85
C ILE A 60 -10.39 -6.68 -2.09
N TYR A 61 -10.31 -5.72 -2.99
CA TYR A 61 -10.84 -5.82 -4.34
C TYR A 61 -9.85 -6.57 -5.22
N ILE A 62 -10.35 -7.53 -6.00
CA ILE A 62 -9.56 -8.30 -6.95
C ILE A 62 -10.06 -7.94 -8.34
N LEU A 63 -9.20 -7.35 -9.15
CA LEU A 63 -9.47 -7.02 -10.54
C LEU A 63 -8.63 -7.93 -11.43
N ASP A 64 -9.20 -8.31 -12.57
CA ASP A 64 -8.45 -8.91 -13.65
C ASP A 64 -7.45 -7.89 -14.19
N ARG A 65 -6.19 -8.30 -14.36
CA ARG A 65 -5.12 -7.38 -14.73
C ARG A 65 -5.17 -6.92 -16.19
N ILE A 66 -5.77 -7.69 -17.09
CA ILE A 66 -5.81 -7.34 -18.52
C ILE A 66 -6.99 -6.41 -18.80
N SER A 67 -8.17 -6.79 -18.32
CA SER A 67 -9.43 -6.10 -18.59
C SER A 67 -9.77 -5.02 -17.57
N GLY A 68 -9.13 -5.02 -16.39
CA GLY A 68 -9.45 -4.13 -15.28
C GLY A 68 -10.80 -4.43 -14.60
N ILE A 69 -11.50 -5.48 -15.03
CA ILE A 69 -12.81 -5.83 -14.48
C ILE A 69 -12.65 -6.37 -13.06
N LYS A 70 -13.44 -5.83 -12.13
CA LYS A 70 -13.54 -6.39 -10.76
C LYS A 70 -14.12 -7.81 -10.81
N LEU A 71 -13.33 -8.79 -10.40
CA LEU A 71 -13.71 -10.19 -10.30
C LEU A 71 -14.50 -10.47 -9.02
N LYS A 72 -13.97 -10.03 -7.86
CA LYS A 72 -14.62 -10.23 -6.56
C LYS A 72 -14.07 -9.30 -5.48
N THR A 73 -14.78 -9.28 -4.37
CA THR A 73 -14.36 -8.62 -3.12
C THR A 73 -14.16 -9.69 -2.06
N VAL A 74 -13.02 -9.64 -1.36
CA VAL A 74 -12.70 -10.54 -0.25
C VAL A 74 -12.71 -9.74 1.05
N VAL A 75 -13.47 -10.21 2.04
CA VAL A 75 -13.54 -9.61 3.38
C VAL A 75 -12.37 -10.10 4.22
N LEU A 76 -11.65 -9.19 4.86
CA LEU A 76 -10.54 -9.51 5.76
C LEU A 76 -11.06 -9.95 7.15
N PRO A 77 -10.29 -10.77 7.91
CA PRO A 77 -10.68 -11.24 9.24
C PRO A 77 -11.00 -10.13 10.27
N ASP A 78 -10.43 -8.94 10.10
CA ASP A 78 -10.47 -7.85 11.06
C ASP A 78 -10.70 -6.48 10.38
N PHE A 79 -10.48 -5.39 11.12
CA PHE A 79 -10.72 -3.99 10.69
C PHE A 79 -9.40 -3.21 10.46
N PRO A 80 -8.36 -3.78 9.81
CA PRO A 80 -7.09 -3.10 9.65
C PRO A 80 -7.27 -1.90 8.72
N HIS A 81 -6.48 -0.85 8.92
CA HIS A 81 -6.38 0.23 7.93
C HIS A 81 -5.94 -0.31 6.56
N ALA A 82 -5.13 -1.38 6.57
CA ALA A 82 -4.61 -2.03 5.37
C ALA A 82 -3.95 -1.02 4.40
N GLY A 83 -3.19 -0.06 4.96
CA GLY A 83 -2.45 1.00 4.26
C GLY A 83 -1.39 0.52 3.27
N GLY A 84 -0.96 -0.74 3.36
CA GLY A 84 0.01 -1.35 2.46
C GLY A 84 -0.40 -2.76 2.03
N LEU A 85 -0.34 -3.02 0.73
CA LEU A 85 -0.32 -4.35 0.13
C LEU A 85 1.01 -4.59 -0.59
N ALA A 86 1.60 -5.78 -0.45
CA ALA A 86 2.75 -6.15 -1.26
C ALA A 86 2.66 -7.60 -1.71
N TYR A 87 3.00 -7.84 -2.98
CA TYR A 87 3.07 -9.17 -3.53
C TYR A 87 4.51 -9.70 -3.48
N ASP A 88 4.69 -10.84 -2.83
CA ASP A 88 5.90 -11.66 -2.90
C ASP A 88 5.71 -12.72 -4.00
N PRO A 89 6.31 -12.55 -5.19
CA PRO A 89 6.13 -13.45 -6.31
C PRO A 89 6.83 -14.81 -6.11
N VAL A 90 7.86 -14.89 -5.24
CA VAL A 90 8.59 -16.13 -4.99
C VAL A 90 7.71 -17.14 -4.26
N HIS A 91 6.99 -16.67 -3.25
CA HIS A 91 6.11 -17.52 -2.43
C HIS A 91 4.62 -17.37 -2.78
N ARG A 92 4.30 -16.49 -3.74
CA ARG A 92 2.93 -16.13 -4.17
C ARG A 92 2.06 -15.71 -2.99
N ARG A 93 2.56 -14.77 -2.19
CA ARG A 93 1.90 -14.26 -0.97
C ARG A 93 1.61 -12.77 -1.08
N ILE A 94 0.45 -12.38 -0.58
CA ILE A 94 0.02 -10.99 -0.40
C ILE A 94 0.27 -10.63 1.06
N TRP A 95 1.21 -9.74 1.28
CA TRP A 95 1.48 -9.11 2.57
C TRP A 95 0.58 -7.89 2.76
N ILE A 96 0.08 -7.72 3.98
CA ILE A 96 -0.89 -6.70 4.34
C ILE A 96 -0.43 -6.00 5.61
N SER A 97 -0.32 -4.67 5.57
CA SER A 97 -0.07 -3.88 6.77
C SER A 97 -1.22 -4.09 7.76
N ASN A 98 -0.92 -4.46 9.00
CA ASN A 98 -1.95 -4.87 9.95
C ASN A 98 -1.59 -4.40 11.37
N THR A 99 -2.47 -4.70 12.32
CA THR A 99 -2.23 -4.50 13.74
C THR A 99 -2.62 -5.76 14.51
N ASN A 100 -1.88 -6.07 15.57
CA ASN A 100 -2.27 -7.09 16.52
C ASN A 100 -2.41 -6.44 17.89
N ARG A 101 -3.67 -6.21 18.31
CA ARG A 101 -4.00 -5.38 19.47
C ARG A 101 -3.34 -4.00 19.34
N ASN A 102 -2.38 -3.70 20.21
CA ASN A 102 -1.69 -2.41 20.27
C ASN A 102 -0.32 -2.42 19.55
N TYR A 103 0.03 -3.53 18.89
CA TYR A 103 1.32 -3.70 18.23
C TYR A 103 1.20 -3.61 16.70
N ALA A 104 2.23 -3.08 16.06
CA ALA A 104 2.41 -3.21 14.63
C ALA A 104 2.41 -4.69 14.24
N ALA A 105 1.79 -5.01 13.10
CA ALA A 105 1.84 -6.34 12.55
C ALA A 105 1.82 -6.31 11.03
N VAL A 106 2.21 -7.42 10.42
CA VAL A 106 1.90 -7.71 9.03
C VAL A 106 1.23 -9.07 8.95
N ALA A 107 0.21 -9.15 8.09
CA ALA A 107 -0.49 -10.38 7.81
C ALA A 107 -0.14 -10.87 6.40
N ALA A 108 -0.26 -12.17 6.15
CA ALA A 108 -0.07 -12.75 4.83
C ALA A 108 -1.26 -13.61 4.42
N ILE A 109 -1.66 -13.46 3.16
CA ILE A 109 -2.63 -14.31 2.47
C ILE A 109 -1.96 -14.92 1.24
N SER A 110 -2.04 -16.24 1.01
CA SER A 110 -1.56 -16.83 -0.25
C SER A 110 -2.48 -16.47 -1.41
N LEU A 111 -1.92 -16.23 -2.60
CA LEU A 111 -2.71 -15.92 -3.79
C LEU A 111 -3.69 -17.05 -4.13
N THR A 112 -3.29 -18.30 -3.95
CA THR A 112 -4.15 -19.47 -4.14
C THR A 112 -5.39 -19.43 -3.25
N GLU A 113 -5.24 -19.16 -1.95
CA GLU A 113 -6.37 -19.08 -1.02
C GLU A 113 -7.24 -17.86 -1.33
N LEU A 114 -6.62 -16.72 -1.66
CA LEU A 114 -7.35 -15.52 -2.09
C LEU A 114 -8.25 -15.81 -3.30
N MET A 115 -7.76 -16.56 -4.29
CA MET A 115 -8.52 -16.92 -5.49
C MET A 115 -9.54 -18.04 -5.28
N LYS A 116 -9.27 -19.02 -4.41
CA LYS A 116 -10.25 -20.06 -4.03
C LYS A 116 -11.37 -19.54 -3.13
N HIS A 117 -11.14 -18.45 -2.39
CA HIS A 117 -12.11 -17.92 -1.44
C HIS A 117 -13.43 -17.58 -2.14
N LYS A 118 -14.52 -18.19 -1.66
CA LYS A 118 -15.85 -18.03 -2.25
C LYS A 118 -16.45 -16.67 -1.88
N THR A 119 -17.31 -16.16 -2.74
CA THR A 119 -17.98 -14.84 -2.60
C THR A 119 -19.02 -14.75 -1.48
N LYS A 120 -19.15 -15.76 -0.61
CA LYS A 120 -20.18 -15.83 0.46
C LYS A 120 -19.94 -14.88 1.65
N LEU A 121 -19.13 -13.82 1.48
CA LEU A 121 -18.82 -12.79 2.49
C LEU A 121 -18.29 -13.28 3.84
N ALA A 122 -17.98 -14.57 3.99
CA ALA A 122 -17.19 -15.05 5.12
C ALA A 122 -15.80 -14.42 5.05
N PRO A 123 -15.18 -14.05 6.19
CA PRO A 123 -13.82 -13.53 6.18
C PRO A 123 -12.86 -14.59 5.66
N ILE A 124 -11.88 -14.18 4.87
CA ILE A 124 -10.71 -15.03 4.60
C ILE A 124 -9.90 -15.20 5.90
N SER A 125 -9.00 -16.18 5.96
CA SER A 125 -8.05 -16.35 7.08
C SER A 125 -6.65 -15.89 6.68
N TYR A 126 -5.94 -15.25 7.60
CA TYR A 126 -4.51 -15.00 7.44
C TYR A 126 -3.73 -16.30 7.67
N GLN A 127 -2.83 -16.65 6.76
CA GLN A 127 -1.92 -17.79 6.98
C GLN A 127 -0.73 -17.39 7.86
N GLN A 128 -0.42 -16.10 7.95
CA GLN A 128 0.54 -15.56 8.92
C GLN A 128 0.04 -14.24 9.46
N LYS A 129 0.33 -13.96 10.74
CA LYS A 129 0.17 -12.64 11.35
C LYS A 129 1.33 -12.40 12.31
N ASN A 130 2.34 -11.67 11.83
CA ASN A 130 3.59 -11.44 12.51
C ASN A 130 3.56 -10.09 13.22
N ILE A 131 3.78 -10.07 14.53
CA ILE A 131 3.98 -8.83 15.30
C ILE A 131 5.35 -8.27 14.94
N LEU A 132 5.45 -6.96 14.74
CA LEU A 132 6.71 -6.26 14.50
C LEU A 132 7.09 -5.52 15.78
N THR A 133 8.16 -5.93 16.45
CA THR A 133 8.55 -5.36 17.76
C THR A 133 9.28 -4.03 17.64
N ASP A 134 9.86 -3.74 16.48
CA ASP A 134 10.75 -2.59 16.29
C ASP A 134 10.04 -1.42 15.62
N LEU A 135 8.78 -1.60 15.19
CA LEU A 135 7.96 -0.53 14.63
C LEU A 135 6.72 -0.31 15.50
N PRO A 136 6.36 0.95 15.80
CA PRO A 136 5.17 1.24 16.58
C PRO A 136 3.88 0.98 15.78
N ARG A 137 3.91 1.17 14.45
CA ARG A 137 2.82 0.82 13.52
C ARG A 137 3.39 0.40 12.17
N ALA A 138 2.67 -0.49 11.49
CA ALA A 138 2.86 -0.79 10.07
C ALA A 138 1.82 0.01 9.27
N SER A 139 2.23 1.15 8.72
CA SER A 139 1.35 2.06 7.98
C SER A 139 1.29 1.71 6.50
N PHE A 140 2.43 1.38 5.91
CA PHE A 140 2.56 0.99 4.51
C PHE A 140 3.64 -0.07 4.38
N LEU A 141 3.65 -0.78 3.25
CA LEU A 141 4.69 -1.75 2.96
C LEU A 141 4.89 -1.98 1.47
N THR A 142 6.05 -2.52 1.10
CA THR A 142 6.34 -3.04 -0.23
C THR A 142 7.26 -4.25 -0.14
N TYR A 143 7.32 -5.04 -1.21
CA TYR A 143 8.23 -6.17 -1.35
C TYR A 143 9.31 -5.84 -2.35
N ALA A 144 10.57 -6.10 -2.00
CA ALA A 144 11.66 -6.08 -2.97
C ALA A 144 12.77 -7.05 -2.57
N LYS A 145 13.26 -7.82 -3.53
CA LYS A 145 14.46 -8.68 -3.40
C LYS A 145 14.44 -9.54 -2.13
N GLY A 146 13.34 -10.26 -1.88
CA GLY A 146 13.19 -11.16 -0.73
C GLY A 146 13.01 -10.46 0.63
N HIS A 147 12.76 -9.15 0.64
CA HIS A 147 12.53 -8.38 1.86
C HIS A 147 11.19 -7.67 1.80
N LEU A 148 10.52 -7.60 2.95
CA LEU A 148 9.36 -6.77 3.18
C LEU A 148 9.81 -5.46 3.84
N TYR A 149 9.63 -4.35 3.15
CA TYR A 149 9.89 -3.00 3.65
C TYR A 149 8.61 -2.51 4.30
N VAL A 150 8.63 -2.23 5.59
CA VAL A 150 7.44 -1.79 6.35
C VAL A 150 7.73 -0.44 6.96
N GLY A 151 6.87 0.53 6.68
CA GLY A 151 7.08 1.90 7.14
C GLY A 151 5.99 2.43 8.06
N LEU A 152 6.39 3.44 8.84
CA LEU A 152 5.57 4.19 9.78
C LEU A 152 5.21 5.55 9.18
N PHE A 153 3.91 5.80 9.05
CA PHE A 153 3.40 7.15 8.82
C PHE A 153 3.58 7.98 10.09
N SER A 154 4.21 9.15 9.95
CA SER A 154 4.21 10.19 10.99
C SER A 154 3.75 11.53 10.43
N LEU A 155 2.89 12.21 11.19
CA LEU A 155 2.29 13.48 10.76
C LEU A 155 3.26 14.66 10.85
N LYS A 156 4.01 14.75 11.96
CA LYS A 156 4.84 15.91 12.31
C LYS A 156 6.32 15.58 12.46
N SER A 157 6.66 14.38 12.93
CA SER A 157 8.04 13.94 13.02
C SER A 157 8.47 13.26 11.73
N LEU A 158 9.76 13.03 11.60
CA LEU A 158 10.26 12.09 10.60
C LEU A 158 9.58 10.72 10.81
N GLY A 159 9.35 10.04 9.69
CA GLY A 159 8.93 8.65 9.69
C GLY A 159 10.14 7.72 9.70
N GLU A 160 9.87 6.43 9.78
CA GLU A 160 10.88 5.40 9.68
C GLU A 160 10.34 4.19 8.91
N PHE A 161 11.23 3.36 8.35
CA PHE A 161 10.87 2.03 7.87
C PHE A 161 11.90 0.99 8.31
N ALA A 162 11.46 -0.25 8.44
CA ALA A 162 12.30 -1.41 8.71
C ALA A 162 12.16 -2.44 7.59
N CYS A 163 13.20 -3.26 7.41
CA CYS A 163 13.23 -4.29 6.37
C CYS A 163 13.22 -5.67 7.02
N TYR A 164 12.33 -6.55 6.59
CA TYR A 164 12.19 -7.88 7.17
C TYR A 164 12.48 -8.93 6.09
N PRO A 165 13.55 -9.75 6.25
CA PRO A 165 13.83 -10.83 5.33
C PRO A 165 12.69 -11.85 5.32
N ILE A 166 12.40 -12.40 4.14
CA ILE A 166 11.50 -13.53 3.98
C ILE A 166 12.35 -14.78 3.75
N ASP A 167 12.10 -15.83 4.53
CA ASP A 167 12.80 -17.09 4.40
C ASP A 167 12.34 -17.88 3.17
N GLU A 168 13.05 -18.98 2.86
CA GLU A 168 12.73 -19.85 1.71
C GLU A 168 11.35 -20.53 1.78
N LYS A 169 10.69 -20.49 2.93
CA LYS A 169 9.34 -21.03 3.14
C LYS A 169 8.27 -19.91 3.06
N GLY A 170 8.69 -18.68 2.80
CA GLY A 170 7.82 -17.51 2.75
C GLY A 170 7.40 -16.98 4.12
N ASN A 171 8.14 -17.28 5.18
CA ASN A 171 7.90 -16.74 6.51
C ASN A 171 8.72 -15.47 6.73
N LEU A 172 8.11 -14.50 7.41
CA LEU A 172 8.82 -13.29 7.83
C LEU A 172 9.82 -13.64 8.94
N LYS A 173 11.09 -13.36 8.72
CA LYS A 173 12.11 -13.44 9.77
C LYS A 173 12.09 -12.17 10.59
N GLN A 174 11.94 -12.35 11.91
CA GLN A 174 12.16 -11.27 12.85
C GLN A 174 13.67 -11.01 13.00
N PRO A 175 14.09 -9.77 13.24
CA PRO A 175 15.46 -9.49 13.64
C PRO A 175 15.88 -10.36 14.82
N THR A 176 17.02 -11.03 14.70
CA THR A 176 17.58 -11.86 15.78
C THR A 176 18.27 -11.04 16.87
N THR A 177 18.50 -9.75 16.62
CA THR A 177 19.05 -8.78 17.58
C THR A 177 18.05 -7.64 17.78
N LYS A 178 17.96 -7.05 18.97
CA LYS A 178 17.19 -5.79 19.23
C LYS A 178 17.66 -4.56 18.43
N LYS A 179 18.63 -4.74 17.54
CA LYS A 179 18.97 -3.75 16.52
C LYS A 179 18.02 -3.95 15.36
N PHE A 180 17.35 -2.87 14.96
CA PHE A 180 16.65 -2.78 13.69
C PHE A 180 17.43 -3.55 12.61
N ILE A 181 16.73 -4.35 11.81
CA ILE A 181 17.33 -4.79 10.56
C ILE A 181 17.55 -3.51 9.77
N GLU A 182 18.79 -3.04 9.75
CA GLU A 182 19.21 -1.94 8.91
C GLU A 182 18.73 -2.29 7.50
N SER A 183 18.08 -1.32 6.86
CA SER A 183 17.84 -1.39 5.44
C SER A 183 19.11 -1.89 4.75
N PRO A 184 19.06 -2.65 3.65
CA PRO A 184 20.25 -2.95 2.84
C PRO A 184 21.05 -1.69 2.44
N TYR A 185 20.48 -0.51 2.67
CA TYR A 185 21.02 0.81 2.40
C TYR A 185 21.41 1.61 3.66
N GLU A 186 21.35 0.99 4.85
CA GLU A 186 21.68 1.60 6.16
C GLU A 186 20.85 2.85 6.53
N LYS A 187 19.76 3.10 5.77
CA LYS A 187 18.89 4.28 5.87
C LYS A 187 17.51 3.88 6.33
N LEU A 188 17.07 4.44 7.45
CA LEU A 188 15.78 4.10 8.08
C LEU A 188 14.82 5.29 8.14
N THR A 189 15.33 6.52 8.14
CA THR A 189 14.53 7.73 8.37
C THR A 189 14.00 8.30 7.05
N ILE A 190 12.74 8.71 7.07
CA ILE A 190 12.02 9.23 5.90
C ILE A 190 11.27 10.52 6.25
N PRO A 191 10.85 11.32 5.24
CA PRO A 191 10.12 12.55 5.50
C PRO A 191 8.80 12.29 6.26
N PRO A 192 8.18 13.31 6.86
CA PRO A 192 6.83 13.17 7.39
C PRO A 192 5.82 12.88 6.27
N LYS A 193 4.73 12.23 6.66
CA LYS A 193 3.51 11.99 5.85
C LYS A 193 3.72 11.07 4.65
N ILE A 194 4.65 10.13 4.73
CA ILE A 194 4.79 9.09 3.72
C ILE A 194 3.64 8.08 3.87
N GLN A 195 2.96 7.81 2.76
CA GLN A 195 1.86 6.87 2.62
C GLN A 195 2.29 5.57 1.92
N GLY A 196 3.42 5.56 1.23
CA GLY A 196 3.87 4.40 0.46
C GLY A 196 5.32 4.49 0.01
N LEU A 197 5.86 3.33 -0.37
CA LEU A 197 7.23 3.12 -0.81
C LEU A 197 7.22 2.17 -2.00
N ALA A 198 7.99 2.50 -3.04
CA ALA A 198 8.32 1.57 -4.12
C ALA A 198 9.83 1.62 -4.42
N ILE A 199 10.38 0.51 -4.89
CA ILE A 199 11.77 0.41 -5.32
C ILE A 199 11.79 0.19 -6.84
N TYR A 200 12.56 1.01 -7.53
CA TYR A 200 12.70 0.98 -8.98
C TYR A 200 14.16 1.12 -9.36
N GLN A 201 14.79 0.04 -9.83
CA GLN A 201 16.22 0.02 -10.17
C GLN A 201 17.09 0.51 -8.99
N GLN A 202 17.82 1.62 -9.14
CA GLN A 202 18.61 2.29 -8.11
C GLN A 202 17.82 3.32 -7.29
N TYR A 203 16.53 3.52 -7.57
CA TYR A 203 15.72 4.53 -6.93
C TYR A 203 14.80 3.94 -5.86
N VAL A 204 14.64 4.69 -4.77
CA VAL A 204 13.50 4.55 -3.87
C VAL A 204 12.56 5.71 -4.12
N ILE A 205 11.27 5.39 -4.23
CA ILE A 205 10.20 6.34 -4.49
C ILE A 205 9.26 6.31 -3.30
N PHE A 206 8.98 7.46 -2.72
CA PHE A 206 8.02 7.63 -1.64
C PHE A 206 6.82 8.43 -2.12
N SER A 207 5.61 7.95 -1.81
CA SER A 207 4.40 8.77 -1.89
C SER A 207 4.19 9.53 -0.59
N GLN A 208 4.02 10.84 -0.67
CA GLN A 208 3.66 11.70 0.44
C GLN A 208 2.28 12.30 0.21
N SER A 209 1.42 12.26 1.22
CA SER A 209 0.14 12.97 1.20
C SER A 209 -0.37 13.26 2.61
N TRP A 210 -1.15 14.33 2.74
CA TRP A 210 -1.97 14.56 3.93
C TRP A 210 -3.12 15.53 3.63
N GLY A 211 -4.34 15.00 3.62
CA GLY A 211 -5.55 15.78 3.41
C GLY A 211 -5.63 16.41 2.01
N PRO A 212 -6.31 17.56 1.87
CA PRO A 212 -6.64 18.16 0.57
C PRO A 212 -5.45 18.89 -0.09
N LYS A 213 -4.27 18.86 0.51
CA LYS A 213 -3.06 19.46 -0.07
C LYS A 213 -2.50 18.52 -1.13
N ALA A 214 -1.91 19.11 -2.18
CA ALA A 214 -1.17 18.34 -3.19
C ALA A 214 -0.17 17.39 -2.52
N GLY A 215 -0.22 16.13 -2.90
CA GLY A 215 0.78 15.14 -2.51
C GLY A 215 2.09 15.33 -3.28
N LYS A 216 3.06 14.47 -3.01
CA LYS A 216 4.36 14.47 -3.67
C LYS A 216 4.87 13.05 -3.88
N LEU A 217 5.60 12.85 -4.98
CA LEU A 217 6.55 11.76 -5.11
C LEU A 217 7.94 12.30 -4.77
N PHE A 218 8.60 11.69 -3.78
CA PHE A 218 10.01 11.90 -3.52
C PHE A 218 10.81 10.77 -4.12
N ILE A 219 11.77 11.08 -4.99
CA ILE A 219 12.61 10.10 -5.66
C ILE A 219 14.04 10.33 -5.20
N PHE A 220 14.64 9.30 -4.59
CA PHE A 220 16.03 9.31 -4.18
C PHE A 220 16.80 8.22 -4.91
N ASP A 221 18.00 8.56 -5.38
CA ASP A 221 18.99 7.55 -5.72
C ASP A 221 19.51 6.91 -4.43
N ILE A 222 19.32 5.61 -4.33
CA ILE A 222 19.60 4.83 -3.13
C ILE A 222 21.09 4.85 -2.79
N CYS A 223 21.97 4.87 -3.80
CA CYS A 223 23.42 4.88 -3.61
C CYS A 223 23.96 6.28 -3.31
N ALA A 224 23.31 7.33 -3.84
CA ALA A 224 23.80 8.70 -3.69
C ALA A 224 23.27 9.44 -2.45
N ALA A 225 22.03 9.21 -2.05
CA ALA A 225 21.45 9.86 -0.87
C ALA A 225 22.09 9.29 0.41
N ASN A 226 22.46 10.12 1.38
CA ASN A 226 22.91 9.65 2.69
C ASN A 226 21.72 9.46 3.64
N ASP A 227 20.67 10.26 3.50
CA ASP A 227 19.48 10.24 4.34
C ASP A 227 18.22 10.58 3.52
N PHE A 228 17.24 9.66 3.48
CA PHE A 228 15.99 9.87 2.74
C PHE A 228 15.07 10.92 3.37
N SER A 229 15.34 11.36 4.59
CA SER A 229 14.62 12.46 5.23
C SER A 229 15.09 13.84 4.76
N VAL A 230 16.28 13.92 4.16
CA VAL A 230 16.90 15.17 3.71
C VAL A 230 16.47 15.48 2.28
N LEU A 231 15.40 16.26 2.12
CA LEU A 231 14.77 16.51 0.81
C LEU A 231 15.69 17.12 -0.27
N LYS A 232 16.76 17.82 0.12
CA LYS A 232 17.77 18.34 -0.84
C LYS A 232 18.58 17.23 -1.52
N GLU A 233 18.58 16.03 -0.96
CA GLU A 233 19.23 14.84 -1.53
C GLU A 233 18.29 14.06 -2.46
N ALA A 234 17.01 14.45 -2.55
CA ALA A 234 16.09 13.87 -3.51
C ALA A 234 16.52 14.25 -4.93
N THR A 235 16.66 13.24 -5.79
CA THR A 235 16.92 13.41 -7.22
C THR A 235 15.78 14.18 -7.88
N LYS A 236 14.53 13.91 -7.50
CA LYS A 236 13.34 14.64 -7.95
C LYS A 236 12.28 14.72 -6.87
N ILE A 237 11.53 15.81 -6.87
CA ILE A 237 10.31 16.00 -6.09
C ILE A 237 9.21 16.41 -7.04
N ILE A 238 8.19 15.57 -7.18
CA ILE A 238 7.13 15.77 -8.18
C ILE A 238 5.79 15.96 -7.48
N PRO A 239 5.07 17.07 -7.71
CA PRO A 239 3.76 17.27 -7.10
C PRO A 239 2.73 16.31 -7.71
N THR A 240 1.84 15.79 -6.86
CA THR A 240 0.73 14.93 -7.24
C THR A 240 -0.59 15.60 -6.88
N PRO A 241 -1.73 15.11 -7.40
CA PRO A 241 -3.03 15.39 -6.81
C PRO A 241 -3.06 15.06 -5.31
N PRO A 242 -3.97 15.67 -4.52
CA PRO A 242 -4.14 15.36 -3.10
C PRO A 242 -4.56 13.91 -2.87
N TYR A 243 -4.44 13.43 -1.62
CA TYR A 243 -4.91 12.10 -1.22
C TYR A 243 -4.20 10.93 -1.90
N LEU A 244 -2.92 11.10 -2.25
CA LEU A 244 -2.07 10.02 -2.76
C LEU A 244 -1.77 9.01 -1.63
N GLU A 245 -2.10 7.75 -1.84
CA GLU A 245 -1.88 6.67 -0.89
C GLU A 245 -0.72 5.78 -1.36
N GLN A 246 -0.97 4.49 -1.57
CA GLN A 246 0.07 3.57 -2.00
C GLN A 246 0.47 3.75 -3.47
N ILE A 247 1.76 3.51 -3.73
CA ILE A 247 2.36 3.42 -5.06
C ILE A 247 2.94 2.02 -5.30
N TRP A 248 2.94 1.59 -6.55
CA TRP A 248 3.56 0.34 -7.01
C TRP A 248 4.37 0.61 -8.28
N VAL A 249 5.48 -0.11 -8.47
CA VAL A 249 6.28 0.00 -9.69
C VAL A 249 6.48 -1.37 -10.31
N GLU A 250 6.32 -1.42 -11.63
CA GLU A 250 6.64 -2.58 -12.45
C GLU A 250 7.12 -2.09 -13.82
N ASP A 251 8.13 -2.77 -14.36
CA ASP A 251 8.83 -2.34 -15.58
C ASP A 251 9.21 -0.86 -15.51
N HIS A 252 8.64 -0.03 -16.39
CA HIS A 252 8.87 1.41 -16.45
C HIS A 252 7.63 2.22 -16.07
N HIS A 253 6.70 1.63 -15.32
CA HIS A 253 5.46 2.27 -14.92
C HIS A 253 5.33 2.35 -13.40
N LEU A 254 4.96 3.54 -12.91
CA LEU A 254 4.48 3.73 -11.56
C LEU A 254 2.95 3.76 -11.57
N TYR A 255 2.35 3.01 -10.67
CA TYR A 255 0.91 3.00 -10.43
C TYR A 255 0.63 3.70 -9.10
N ALA A 256 -0.25 4.68 -9.12
CA ALA A 256 -0.58 5.52 -7.96
C ALA A 256 -2.06 5.38 -7.59
N LEU A 257 -2.32 4.97 -6.36
CA LEU A 257 -3.66 4.90 -5.77
C LEU A 257 -3.95 6.19 -5.00
N PHE A 258 -5.21 6.65 -5.09
CA PHE A 258 -5.67 7.83 -4.38
C PHE A 258 -6.94 7.52 -3.60
N GLU A 259 -7.09 8.09 -2.40
CA GLU A 259 -8.33 7.98 -1.61
C GLU A 259 -9.38 9.04 -1.96
N SER A 260 -9.06 10.00 -2.85
CA SER A 260 -9.94 11.12 -3.15
C SER A 260 -11.28 10.74 -3.79
N GLY A 261 -11.41 9.55 -4.38
CA GLY A 261 -12.68 9.02 -4.88
C GLY A 261 -13.63 8.53 -3.79
N ALA A 262 -13.16 8.34 -2.55
CA ALA A 262 -13.99 7.82 -1.48
C ALA A 262 -15.01 8.86 -1.00
N ALA A 263 -16.18 8.40 -0.52
CA ALA A 263 -17.27 9.26 -0.08
C ALA A 263 -16.84 10.33 0.94
N GLU A 264 -15.89 9.99 1.82
CA GLU A 264 -15.35 10.89 2.85
C GLU A 264 -14.53 12.07 2.27
N TYR A 265 -13.94 11.90 1.09
CA TYR A 265 -12.94 12.84 0.55
C TYR A 265 -13.36 13.49 -0.78
N GLN A 266 -14.27 12.89 -1.54
CA GLN A 266 -14.66 13.35 -2.87
C GLN A 266 -15.24 14.78 -2.92
N THR A 267 -15.75 15.30 -1.80
CA THR A 267 -16.27 16.68 -1.68
C THR A 267 -15.22 17.69 -1.20
N LYS A 268 -14.02 17.23 -0.81
CA LYS A 268 -12.95 18.03 -0.21
C LYS A 268 -11.80 18.33 -1.19
N THR A 269 -11.94 17.92 -2.46
CA THR A 269 -10.90 18.07 -3.49
C THR A 269 -11.51 18.30 -4.87
N PRO A 270 -10.89 19.13 -5.72
CA PRO A 270 -11.27 19.23 -7.13
C PRO A 270 -10.80 18.03 -7.98
N TYR A 271 -9.93 17.17 -7.44
CA TYR A 271 -9.37 16.00 -8.13
C TYR A 271 -9.95 14.70 -7.54
N ILE A 272 -11.12 14.31 -8.02
CA ILE A 272 -11.78 13.04 -7.65
C ILE A 272 -11.16 11.93 -8.50
N MET A 273 -10.37 11.06 -7.86
CA MET A 273 -9.69 9.95 -8.54
C MET A 273 -10.46 8.66 -8.33
N ASN A 274 -11.06 8.16 -9.40
CA ASN A 274 -11.83 6.93 -9.39
C ASN A 274 -11.07 5.74 -9.98
N ASP A 275 -9.87 5.96 -10.47
CA ASP A 275 -9.02 4.97 -11.12
C ASP A 275 -7.60 5.05 -10.53
N VAL A 276 -6.88 3.94 -10.54
CA VAL A 276 -5.42 3.97 -10.33
C VAL A 276 -4.80 4.79 -11.46
N LEU A 277 -3.83 5.65 -11.18
CA LEU A 277 -3.11 6.37 -12.23
C LEU A 277 -1.85 5.61 -12.63
N ARG A 278 -1.61 5.46 -13.93
CA ARG A 278 -0.36 4.92 -14.47
C ARG A 278 0.54 6.08 -14.87
N ILE A 279 1.84 5.99 -14.60
CA ILE A 279 2.82 7.03 -14.90
C ILE A 279 4.04 6.39 -15.55
N ASP A 280 4.47 6.91 -16.69
CA ASP A 280 5.72 6.48 -17.35
C ASP A 280 6.93 7.04 -16.59
N LEU A 281 7.69 6.14 -15.93
CA LEU A 281 8.86 6.50 -15.14
C LEU A 281 10.03 6.98 -15.99
N LYS A 282 10.18 6.54 -17.25
CA LYS A 282 11.25 7.04 -18.12
C LYS A 282 11.04 8.52 -18.41
N LYS A 283 9.80 8.90 -18.77
CA LYS A 283 9.44 10.32 -18.94
C LYS A 283 9.62 11.07 -17.63
N LEU A 284 9.09 10.54 -16.53
CA LEU A 284 9.13 11.19 -15.22
C LEU A 284 10.56 11.47 -14.72
N LEU A 285 11.51 10.58 -14.98
CA LEU A 285 12.90 10.71 -14.53
C LEU A 285 13.76 11.55 -15.46
N THR A 286 13.37 11.73 -16.72
CA THR A 286 14.12 12.53 -17.71
C THR A 286 13.66 13.99 -17.80
N THR A 287 12.43 14.31 -17.37
CA THR A 287 11.91 15.68 -17.25
C THR A 287 12.26 16.30 -15.91
#